data_AF-A0A9R1RGF9-F1
#
_entry.id   AF-A0A9R1RGF9-F1
#
_cell.length_a   1.000
_cell.length_b   1.000
_cell.length_c   1.000
_cell.angle_alpha   90.00
_cell.angle_beta   90.00
_cell.angle_gamma   90.00
#
_symmetry.space_group_name_H-M   'P 1'
#
loop_
_entity.id
_entity.type
_entity.pdbx_description
1 polymer ?
#
loop_
_entity_poly.entity_id
_entity_poly.type
_entity_poly.pdbx_seq_one_letter_code
_entity_poly.pdbx_strand_id
1 'polypeptide(L)'
;MEPKHDLLRHHDHRTGIRDETGGAATPFSYGSGHVNPVRALDPGLVYDTTTHDYLNFICSMRPTDTEGLLPVSLPLPLEELWTVLNCVFRGTDSNPFECSKGANRPEDLNYPSISAPCLPSSGSFTVKRRVRNVGGGAASYTVRITQPAGVTVTVNPSTLSFDGENPEEEKHFKVTLQVNNPVVAADYVFGGIAWSDGKHYVWSPIAATTKCE
;
A
#
# COMPACT_ATOMS: atom_id res chain seq x y z
N MET A 1 45.02 -20.45 -19.58
CA MET A 1 43.67 -21.05 -19.56
C MET A 1 43.19 -20.97 -18.13
N GLU A 2 42.38 -19.97 -17.85
CA GLU A 2 41.87 -19.65 -16.51
C GLU A 2 40.37 -19.96 -16.54
N PRO A 3 39.83 -20.72 -15.57
CA PRO A 3 38.42 -21.04 -15.57
C PRO A 3 37.63 -19.82 -15.10
N LYS A 4 36.78 -19.27 -15.97
CA LYS A 4 35.81 -18.24 -15.60
C LYS A 4 34.85 -18.85 -14.58
N HIS A 5 34.85 -18.29 -13.37
CA HIS A 5 33.81 -18.54 -12.38
C HIS A 5 32.47 -18.06 -12.93
N ASP A 6 31.61 -19.02 -13.22
CA ASP A 6 30.22 -18.86 -13.62
C ASP A 6 29.39 -18.48 -12.37
N LEU A 7 29.37 -17.19 -12.03
CA LEU A 7 28.64 -16.62 -10.89
C LEU A 7 27.14 -16.37 -11.17
N LEU A 8 26.57 -17.04 -12.17
CA LEU A 8 25.15 -16.89 -12.53
C LEU A 8 24.44 -18.25 -12.53
N ARG A 9 24.47 -18.96 -11.41
CA ARG A 9 23.56 -20.09 -11.18
C ARG A 9 22.47 -19.73 -10.17
N HIS A 10 21.29 -19.49 -10.72
CA HIS A 10 19.97 -19.80 -10.17
C HIS A 10 19.73 -19.39 -8.72
N HIS A 11 19.14 -18.20 -8.53
CA HIS A 11 18.29 -17.97 -7.38
C HIS A 11 17.11 -18.94 -7.47
N ASP A 12 17.14 -19.97 -6.63
CA ASP A 12 16.04 -20.89 -6.43
C ASP A 12 14.81 -20.10 -5.94
N HIS A 13 13.77 -20.03 -6.77
CA HIS A 13 12.49 -19.40 -6.42
C HIS A 13 11.74 -20.13 -5.28
N ARG A 14 12.34 -21.14 -4.64
CA ARG A 14 11.74 -21.92 -3.54
C ARG A 14 12.12 -21.44 -2.14
N THR A 15 13.06 -20.52 -1.99
CA THR A 15 13.40 -19.94 -0.69
C THR A 15 13.17 -18.44 -0.72
N GLY A 16 12.28 -17.93 0.15
CA GLY A 16 12.01 -16.49 0.29
C GLY A 16 13.25 -15.69 0.68
N ILE A 17 13.17 -14.36 0.53
CA ILE A 17 14.23 -13.42 0.94
C ILE A 17 14.52 -13.65 2.43
N ARG A 18 15.81 -13.59 2.80
CA ARG A 18 16.27 -13.73 4.19
C ARG A 18 16.72 -12.39 4.75
N ASP A 19 16.61 -12.26 6.07
CA ASP A 19 17.13 -11.11 6.80
C ASP A 19 18.64 -11.25 7.06
N GLU A 20 19.24 -10.23 7.67
CA GLU A 20 20.67 -10.17 8.01
C GLU A 20 21.12 -11.25 9.01
N THR A 21 20.18 -11.85 9.76
CA THR A 21 20.43 -12.96 10.68
C THR A 21 20.27 -14.33 10.01
N GLY A 22 19.85 -14.36 8.75
CA GLY A 22 19.56 -15.58 7.98
C GLY A 22 18.16 -16.14 8.23
N GLY A 23 17.30 -15.43 8.98
CA GLY A 23 15.89 -15.72 9.18
C GLY A 23 15.04 -15.41 7.94
N ALA A 24 13.75 -15.74 7.99
CA ALA A 24 12.82 -15.36 6.92
C ALA A 24 12.56 -13.86 7.00
N ALA A 25 12.92 -13.11 5.96
CA ALA A 25 12.66 -11.69 5.94
C ALA A 25 11.17 -11.41 5.79
N THR A 26 10.77 -10.24 6.28
CA THR A 26 9.38 -9.77 6.19
C THR A 26 9.31 -8.54 5.29
N PRO A 27 8.11 -8.13 4.86
CA PRO A 27 7.90 -6.83 4.24
C PRO A 27 8.44 -5.63 5.03
N PHE A 28 8.70 -5.73 6.34
CA PHE A 28 9.40 -4.67 7.07
C PHE A 28 10.89 -4.60 6.74
N SER A 29 11.50 -5.71 6.35
CA SER A 29 12.91 -5.78 5.96
C SER A 29 13.12 -5.38 4.49
N TYR A 30 12.23 -5.80 3.59
CA TYR A 30 12.43 -5.64 2.13
C TYR A 30 11.29 -4.91 1.39
N GLY A 31 10.26 -4.42 2.10
CA GLY A 31 9.10 -3.78 1.48
C GLY A 31 8.36 -4.71 0.51
N SER A 32 8.29 -4.31 -0.75
CA SER A 32 7.66 -5.10 -1.83
C SER A 32 8.59 -6.14 -2.46
N GLY A 33 9.85 -6.20 -2.05
CA GLY A 33 10.85 -7.17 -2.52
C GLY A 33 12.00 -6.53 -3.29
N HIS A 34 12.81 -7.37 -3.95
CA HIS A 34 13.96 -6.91 -4.71
C HIS A 34 13.54 -6.24 -6.03
N VAL A 35 14.20 -5.13 -6.37
CA VAL A 35 13.91 -4.36 -7.59
C VAL A 35 14.14 -5.23 -8.83
N ASN A 36 13.18 -5.19 -9.76
CA ASN A 36 13.31 -5.79 -11.08
C ASN A 36 13.11 -4.71 -12.15
N PRO A 37 14.21 -4.11 -12.67
CA PRO A 37 14.11 -2.97 -13.59
C PRO A 37 13.39 -3.31 -14.90
N VAL A 38 13.60 -4.52 -15.43
CA VAL A 38 12.98 -4.96 -16.69
C VAL A 38 11.47 -5.04 -16.55
N ARG A 39 10.97 -5.58 -15.44
CA ARG A 39 9.52 -5.63 -15.17
C ARG A 39 8.94 -4.28 -14.80
N ALA A 40 9.74 -3.36 -14.25
CA ALA A 40 9.28 -2.02 -13.90
C ALA A 40 9.02 -1.11 -15.11
N LEU A 41 9.61 -1.42 -16.28
CA LEU A 41 9.37 -0.68 -17.53
C LEU A 41 7.98 -0.93 -18.13
N ASP A 42 7.39 -2.10 -17.85
CA ASP A 42 6.04 -2.49 -18.29
C ASP A 42 5.30 -3.19 -17.14
N PRO A 43 4.83 -2.42 -16.14
CA PRO A 43 4.29 -2.98 -14.91
C PRO A 43 2.86 -3.51 -15.07
N GLY A 44 2.16 -3.21 -16.16
CA GLY A 44 0.74 -3.52 -16.36
C GLY A 44 -0.19 -2.57 -15.62
N LEU A 45 -0.20 -2.59 -14.27
CA LEU A 45 -1.00 -1.68 -13.45
C LEU A 45 -0.14 -0.77 -12.59
N VAL A 46 -0.62 0.46 -12.37
CA VAL A 46 -0.02 1.44 -11.46
C VAL A 46 -1.05 1.96 -10.45
N TYR A 47 -0.57 2.27 -9.24
CA TYR A 47 -1.35 2.91 -8.18
C TYR A 47 -1.07 4.42 -8.20
N ASP A 48 -1.79 5.14 -9.05
CA ASP A 48 -1.57 6.58 -9.18
C ASP A 48 -2.08 7.34 -7.95
N THR A 49 -1.26 8.26 -7.45
CA THR A 49 -1.56 9.12 -6.31
C THR A 49 -1.29 10.56 -6.70
N THR A 50 -2.19 11.46 -6.31
CA THR A 50 -2.10 12.90 -6.62
C THR A 50 -1.73 13.71 -5.38
N THR A 51 -1.34 14.97 -5.58
CA THR A 51 -1.16 15.92 -4.46
C THR A 51 -2.43 16.04 -3.61
N HIS A 52 -3.62 15.97 -4.22
CA HIS A 52 -4.91 16.00 -3.52
C HIS A 52 -5.07 14.82 -2.57
N ASP A 53 -4.65 13.62 -2.98
CA ASP A 53 -4.69 12.42 -2.13
C ASP A 53 -3.75 12.56 -0.92
N TYR A 54 -2.53 13.06 -1.13
CA TYR A 54 -1.60 13.30 -0.02
C TYR A 54 -2.11 14.36 0.95
N LEU A 55 -2.71 15.44 0.45
CA LEU A 55 -3.28 16.48 1.30
C LEU A 55 -4.48 15.94 2.11
N ASN A 56 -5.34 15.11 1.52
CA ASN A 56 -6.42 14.42 2.24
C ASN A 56 -5.90 13.38 3.25
N PHE A 57 -4.82 12.67 2.94
CA PHE A 57 -4.14 11.78 3.88
C PHE A 57 -3.62 12.58 5.09
N ILE A 58 -2.97 13.72 4.87
CA ILE A 58 -2.55 14.62 5.95
C ILE A 58 -3.76 15.13 6.74
N CYS A 59 -4.87 15.48 6.07
CA CYS A 59 -6.11 15.86 6.74
C CYS A 59 -6.64 14.74 7.66
N SER A 60 -6.56 13.48 7.25
CA SER A 60 -7.04 12.33 8.04
C SER A 60 -6.22 12.05 9.29
N MET A 61 -4.96 12.50 9.31
CA MET A 61 -4.09 12.41 10.47
C MET A 61 -4.19 13.63 11.38
N ARG A 62 -5.07 14.61 11.10
CA ARG A 62 -5.24 15.75 12.01
C ARG A 62 -6.09 15.38 13.22
N PRO A 63 -5.79 15.92 14.41
CA PRO A 63 -6.72 15.83 15.52
C PRO A 63 -7.93 16.72 15.19
N THR A 64 -9.13 16.20 15.45
CA THR A 64 -10.39 16.91 15.20
C THR A 64 -10.68 18.01 16.22
N ASP A 65 -9.97 18.02 17.36
CA ASP A 65 -10.36 18.83 18.51
C ASP A 65 -9.15 19.64 19.03
N THR A 66 -9.24 20.96 18.83
CA THR A 66 -8.54 22.05 19.56
C THR A 66 -7.01 22.24 19.41
N GLU A 67 -6.62 23.48 19.17
CA GLU A 67 -5.26 24.02 19.46
C GLU A 67 -4.06 23.34 18.78
N GLY A 68 -4.17 23.03 17.49
CA GLY A 68 -3.03 23.19 16.59
C GLY A 68 -1.85 22.21 16.68
N LEU A 69 -1.97 21.08 17.37
CA LEU A 69 -0.88 20.09 17.42
C LEU A 69 -1.23 18.87 16.56
N LEU A 70 -0.45 18.61 15.50
CA LEU A 70 -0.51 17.33 14.79
C LEU A 70 -0.15 16.17 15.74
N PRO A 71 -0.76 14.98 15.60
CA PRO A 71 -0.41 13.79 16.38
C PRO A 71 0.90 13.14 15.92
N VAL A 72 1.58 13.71 14.92
CA VAL A 72 2.89 13.22 14.47
C VAL A 72 3.97 14.06 15.16
N SER A 73 4.78 13.42 15.99
CA SER A 73 6.05 13.98 16.47
C SER A 73 7.02 14.10 15.29
N LEU A 74 6.82 15.10 14.44
CA LEU A 74 7.72 15.37 13.32
C LEU A 74 9.03 15.96 13.87
N PRO A 75 10.20 15.54 13.38
CA PRO A 75 11.51 16.03 13.84
C PRO A 75 11.83 17.45 13.30
N LEU A 76 10.81 18.21 12.93
CA LEU A 76 10.93 19.61 12.55
C LEU A 76 10.72 20.49 13.79
N PRO A 77 11.35 21.67 13.88
CA PRO A 77 10.96 22.67 14.86
C PRO A 77 9.45 22.92 14.72
N LEU A 78 8.69 22.74 15.80
CA LEU A 78 7.21 22.80 15.78
C LEU A 78 6.69 24.09 15.12
N GLU A 79 7.45 25.18 15.19
CA GLU A 79 7.17 26.47 14.56
C GLU A 79 7.17 26.41 13.02
N GLU A 80 8.15 25.76 12.39
CA GLU A 80 8.23 25.69 10.92
C GLU A 80 7.10 24.83 10.35
N LEU A 81 6.82 23.72 11.02
CA LEU A 81 5.74 22.81 10.67
C LEU A 81 4.38 23.50 10.78
N TRP A 82 4.17 24.26 11.86
CA TRP A 82 2.97 25.05 12.10
C TRP A 82 2.75 26.12 11.03
N THR A 83 3.81 26.84 10.64
CA THR A 83 3.75 27.83 9.55
C THR A 83 3.33 27.18 8.23
N VAL A 84 3.95 26.05 7.85
CA VAL A 84 3.62 25.34 6.60
C VAL A 84 2.18 24.83 6.60
N LEU A 85 1.71 24.23 7.71
CA LEU A 85 0.35 23.71 7.80
C LEU A 85 -0.70 24.83 7.81
N ASN A 86 -0.44 25.94 8.48
CA ASN A 86 -1.35 27.08 8.46
C ASN A 86 -1.39 27.72 7.07
N CYS A 87 -0.26 27.83 6.38
CA CYS A 87 -0.22 28.32 5.01
C CYS A 87 -1.08 27.44 4.08
N VAL A 88 -0.89 26.11 4.14
CA VAL A 88 -1.58 25.17 3.24
C VAL A 88 -3.06 25.01 3.57
N PHE A 89 -3.46 25.00 4.84
CA PHE A 89 -4.82 24.60 5.26
C PHE A 89 -5.63 25.69 5.97
N ARG A 90 -5.01 26.76 6.47
CA ARG A 90 -5.71 27.92 7.08
C ARG A 90 -5.62 29.19 6.25
N GLY A 91 -4.75 29.22 5.22
CA GLY A 91 -4.78 30.22 4.16
C GLY A 91 -4.52 31.64 4.65
N THR A 92 -3.42 31.88 5.36
CA THR A 92 -3.06 33.26 5.73
C THR A 92 -2.79 34.14 4.52
N ASP A 93 -2.37 33.56 3.38
CA ASP A 93 -1.99 34.35 2.19
C ASP A 93 -2.42 33.73 0.83
N SER A 94 -3.06 32.56 0.79
CA SER A 94 -3.43 31.86 -0.46
C SER A 94 -4.59 30.89 -0.26
N ASN A 95 -5.33 30.58 -1.34
CA ASN A 95 -6.50 29.71 -1.38
C ASN A 95 -6.27 28.39 -0.59
N PRO A 96 -6.78 28.25 0.64
CA PRO A 96 -6.45 27.12 1.50
C PRO A 96 -7.00 25.81 0.91
N PHE A 97 -6.25 24.72 1.11
CA PHE A 97 -6.74 23.40 0.75
C PHE A 97 -7.89 23.01 1.67
N GLU A 98 -9.07 22.82 1.09
CA GLU A 98 -10.22 22.28 1.80
C GLU A 98 -10.15 20.76 1.83
N CYS A 99 -10.00 20.20 3.04
CA CYS A 99 -10.08 18.76 3.26
C CYS A 99 -11.42 18.22 2.72
N SER A 100 -11.37 17.13 1.96
CA SER A 100 -12.58 16.54 1.38
C SER A 100 -13.54 16.10 2.48
N LYS A 101 -14.83 16.48 2.36
CA LYS A 101 -15.86 16.14 3.33
C LYS A 101 -16.14 14.63 3.31
N GLY A 102 -15.64 13.90 4.30
CA GLY A 102 -15.81 12.46 4.43
C GLY A 102 -14.83 11.85 5.43
N ALA A 103 -15.03 10.58 5.77
CA ALA A 103 -14.09 9.82 6.58
C ALA A 103 -12.86 9.46 5.73
N ASN A 104 -11.98 10.44 5.49
CA ASN A 104 -10.65 10.17 4.98
C ASN A 104 -9.91 9.37 6.05
N ARG A 105 -9.37 8.22 5.65
CA ARG A 105 -8.65 7.30 6.51
C ARG A 105 -7.22 7.24 6.02
N PRO A 106 -6.20 7.30 6.90
CA PRO A 106 -4.80 7.19 6.47
C PRO A 106 -4.55 5.95 5.60
N GLU A 107 -5.28 4.87 5.88
CA GLU A 107 -5.14 3.56 5.23
C GLU A 107 -5.75 3.50 3.82
N ASP A 108 -6.57 4.50 3.45
CA ASP A 108 -7.19 4.65 2.13
C ASP A 108 -6.32 5.44 1.13
N LEU A 109 -5.13 5.91 1.52
CA LEU A 109 -4.14 6.43 0.56
C LEU A 109 -3.88 5.38 -0.52
N ASN A 110 -3.84 5.78 -1.79
CA ASN A 110 -3.70 4.86 -2.92
C ASN A 110 -2.27 4.34 -3.10
N TYR A 111 -1.77 3.64 -2.08
CA TYR A 111 -0.39 3.19 -1.99
C TYR A 111 -0.26 1.71 -2.43
N PRO A 112 0.84 1.29 -3.09
CA PRO A 112 1.04 -0.06 -3.61
C PRO A 112 1.32 -1.13 -2.53
N SER A 113 1.09 -0.82 -1.26
CA SER A 113 1.10 -1.74 -0.13
C SER A 113 -0.04 -1.43 0.83
N ILE A 114 -0.33 -2.37 1.73
CA ILE A 114 -1.43 -2.27 2.67
C ILE A 114 -0.89 -2.51 4.09
N SER A 115 -1.02 -1.49 4.92
CA SER A 115 -0.77 -1.59 6.35
C SER A 115 -2.10 -1.57 7.09
N ALA A 116 -2.27 -2.51 8.00
CA ALA A 116 -3.44 -2.61 8.87
C ALA A 116 -2.99 -2.82 10.33
N PRO A 117 -2.45 -1.77 10.96
CA PRO A 117 -2.29 -1.77 12.42
C PRO A 117 -3.67 -1.70 13.09
N CYS A 118 -3.75 -2.03 14.38
CA CYS A 118 -5.02 -1.95 15.12
C CYS A 118 -6.19 -2.70 14.48
N LEU A 119 -5.93 -3.86 13.84
CA LEU A 119 -7.02 -4.64 13.25
C LEU A 119 -8.02 -5.03 14.33
N PRO A 120 -9.32 -4.78 14.12
CA PRO A 120 -10.33 -5.15 15.09
C PRO A 120 -10.42 -6.67 15.16
N SER A 121 -10.33 -7.24 16.37
CA SER A 121 -10.46 -8.68 16.62
C SER A 121 -11.81 -9.27 16.19
N SER A 122 -12.81 -8.41 16.01
CA SER A 122 -14.14 -8.74 15.48
C SER A 122 -14.59 -7.69 14.47
N GLY A 123 -15.26 -8.12 13.40
CA GLY A 123 -15.69 -7.22 12.32
C GLY A 123 -14.74 -7.25 11.12
N SER A 124 -14.71 -6.16 10.36
CA SER A 124 -13.85 -6.05 9.18
C SER A 124 -13.17 -4.70 9.09
N PHE A 125 -11.96 -4.72 8.56
CA PHE A 125 -11.20 -3.55 8.18
C PHE A 125 -11.11 -3.53 6.67
N THR A 126 -11.60 -2.46 6.04
CA THR A 126 -11.59 -2.33 4.59
C THR A 126 -10.71 -1.15 4.19
N VAL A 127 -9.87 -1.35 3.19
CA VAL A 127 -9.16 -0.29 2.48
C VAL A 127 -9.60 -0.23 1.03
N LYS A 128 -9.58 0.98 0.46
CA LYS A 128 -9.89 1.23 -0.94
C LYS A 128 -8.61 1.47 -1.71
N ARG A 129 -8.55 0.94 -2.92
CA ARG A 129 -7.47 1.17 -3.88
C ARG A 129 -8.06 1.43 -5.25
N ARG A 130 -7.28 2.14 -6.06
CA ARG A 130 -7.56 2.33 -7.47
C ARG A 130 -6.30 2.11 -8.28
N VAL A 131 -6.47 1.56 -9.46
CA VAL A 131 -5.37 1.24 -10.36
C VAL A 131 -5.72 1.65 -11.77
N ARG A 132 -4.70 2.05 -12.52
CA ARG A 132 -4.78 2.36 -13.94
C ARG A 132 -3.94 1.38 -14.74
N ASN A 133 -4.41 1.02 -15.92
CA ASN A 133 -3.69 0.15 -16.83
C ASN A 133 -2.73 0.96 -17.71
N VAL A 134 -1.45 0.59 -17.68
CA VAL A 134 -0.37 1.19 -18.48
C VAL A 134 0.22 0.21 -19.51
N GLY A 135 -0.35 -1.00 -19.63
CA GLY A 135 0.14 -2.07 -20.51
C GLY A 135 -0.23 -1.94 -22.00
N GLY A 136 -0.82 -0.81 -22.42
CA GLY A 136 -1.00 -0.47 -23.84
C GLY A 136 -2.15 -1.19 -24.57
N GLY A 137 -3.27 -1.47 -23.90
CA GLY A 137 -4.47 -2.00 -24.55
C GLY A 137 -5.47 -2.64 -23.57
N ALA A 138 -6.51 -3.28 -24.12
CA ALA A 138 -7.49 -4.02 -23.34
C ALA A 138 -6.83 -5.13 -22.50
N ALA A 139 -7.22 -5.26 -21.24
CA ALA A 139 -6.67 -6.28 -20.34
C ALA A 139 -7.67 -6.63 -19.24
N SER A 140 -7.64 -7.90 -18.80
CA SER A 140 -8.42 -8.36 -17.64
C SER A 140 -7.50 -8.98 -16.61
N TYR A 141 -7.48 -8.39 -15.42
CA TYR A 141 -6.64 -8.81 -14.31
C TYR A 141 -7.48 -9.55 -13.29
N THR A 142 -7.05 -10.74 -12.89
CA THR A 142 -7.67 -11.50 -11.79
C THR A 142 -6.78 -11.45 -10.56
N VAL A 143 -7.37 -11.24 -9.40
CA VAL A 143 -6.64 -11.16 -8.12
C VAL A 143 -6.27 -12.56 -7.62
N ARG A 144 -5.04 -12.69 -7.11
CA ARG A 144 -4.58 -13.80 -6.28
C ARG A 144 -4.25 -13.28 -4.91
N ILE A 145 -4.61 -14.03 -3.87
CA ILE A 145 -4.48 -13.58 -2.48
C ILE A 145 -3.57 -14.57 -1.73
N THR A 146 -2.55 -14.03 -1.07
CA THR A 146 -1.76 -14.77 -0.07
C THR A 146 -2.23 -14.32 1.31
N GLN A 147 -2.90 -15.22 2.02
CA GLN A 147 -3.50 -14.93 3.32
C GLN A 147 -2.42 -14.72 4.39
N PRO A 148 -2.42 -13.58 5.12
CA PRO A 148 -1.67 -13.46 6.35
C PRO A 148 -2.17 -14.47 7.39
N ALA A 149 -1.28 -15.01 8.21
CA ALA A 149 -1.67 -15.96 9.25
C ALA A 149 -2.71 -15.35 10.20
N GLY A 150 -3.80 -16.07 10.48
CA GLY A 150 -4.86 -15.59 11.37
C GLY A 150 -5.77 -14.48 10.82
N VAL A 151 -5.60 -14.09 9.55
CA VAL A 151 -6.40 -13.04 8.88
C VAL A 151 -6.93 -13.54 7.55
N THR A 152 -8.23 -13.39 7.33
CA THR A 152 -8.87 -13.59 6.03
C THR A 152 -8.89 -12.28 5.27
N VAL A 153 -8.33 -12.30 4.06
CA VAL A 153 -8.32 -11.20 3.09
C VAL A 153 -9.26 -11.56 1.95
N THR A 154 -10.14 -10.62 1.60
CA THR A 154 -11.02 -10.70 0.42
C THR A 154 -10.89 -9.43 -0.41
N VAL A 155 -11.06 -9.55 -1.73
CA VAL A 155 -10.96 -8.43 -2.67
C VAL A 155 -12.22 -8.37 -3.52
N ASN A 156 -12.80 -7.17 -3.65
CA ASN A 156 -13.97 -6.92 -4.46
C ASN A 156 -13.79 -5.69 -5.37
N PRO A 157 -14.01 -5.80 -6.69
CA PRO A 157 -14.26 -7.05 -7.43
C PRO A 157 -13.02 -7.96 -7.46
N SER A 158 -13.17 -9.25 -7.78
CA SER A 158 -12.04 -10.18 -7.94
C SER A 158 -11.36 -10.09 -9.32
N THR A 159 -11.96 -9.35 -10.24
CA THR A 159 -11.46 -9.13 -11.60
C THR A 159 -11.64 -7.67 -12.00
N LEU A 160 -10.62 -7.09 -12.63
CA LEU A 160 -10.64 -5.74 -13.19
C LEU A 160 -10.46 -5.84 -14.70
N SER A 161 -11.44 -5.36 -15.47
CA SER A 161 -11.40 -5.40 -16.93
C SER A 161 -11.30 -3.98 -17.49
N PHE A 162 -10.24 -3.71 -18.23
CA PHE A 162 -9.97 -2.45 -18.92
C PHE A 162 -10.21 -2.65 -20.42
N ASP A 163 -10.91 -1.73 -21.06
CA ASP A 163 -11.15 -1.77 -22.52
C ASP A 163 -9.95 -1.27 -23.32
N GLY A 164 -9.07 -0.48 -22.69
CA GLY A 164 -7.88 0.09 -23.31
C GLY A 164 -8.17 1.25 -24.27
N GLU A 165 -9.40 1.77 -24.32
CA GLU A 165 -9.78 2.91 -25.14
C GLU A 165 -9.42 4.23 -24.46
N ASN A 166 -9.64 4.30 -23.13
CA ASN A 166 -9.29 5.46 -22.33
C ASN A 166 -8.01 5.21 -21.50
N PRO A 167 -6.88 5.89 -21.79
CA PRO A 167 -5.64 5.72 -21.04
C PRO A 167 -5.73 6.20 -19.59
N GLU A 168 -6.74 7.00 -19.26
CA GLU A 168 -7.05 7.51 -17.91
C GLU A 168 -8.10 6.65 -17.18
N GLU A 169 -8.47 5.49 -17.72
CA GLU A 169 -9.42 4.58 -17.08
C GLU A 169 -8.85 4.05 -15.75
N GLU A 170 -9.50 4.40 -14.64
CA GLU A 170 -9.20 3.84 -13.33
C GLU A 170 -10.23 2.78 -12.93
N LYS A 171 -9.75 1.66 -12.39
CA LYS A 171 -10.61 0.68 -11.71
C LYS A 171 -10.37 0.69 -10.23
N HIS A 172 -11.47 0.71 -9.48
CA HIS A 172 -11.48 0.73 -8.03
C HIS A 172 -11.74 -0.68 -7.49
N PHE A 173 -11.07 -1.01 -6.40
CA PHE A 173 -11.33 -2.23 -5.65
C PHE A 173 -11.19 -2.00 -4.14
N LYS A 174 -11.80 -2.90 -3.38
CA LYS A 174 -11.76 -2.92 -1.92
C LYS A 174 -11.03 -4.16 -1.47
N VAL A 175 -10.14 -3.99 -0.48
CA VAL A 175 -9.49 -5.09 0.21
C VAL A 175 -10.02 -5.13 1.63
N THR A 176 -10.65 -6.23 2.00
CA THR A 176 -11.28 -6.42 3.31
C THR A 176 -10.51 -7.47 4.10
N LEU A 177 -10.03 -7.07 5.27
CA LEU A 177 -9.33 -7.90 6.24
C LEU A 177 -10.28 -8.25 7.40
N GLN A 178 -10.32 -9.52 7.76
CA GLN A 178 -11.11 -10.04 8.88
C GLN A 178 -10.25 -10.98 9.72
N VAL A 179 -10.13 -10.71 11.01
CA VAL A 179 -9.38 -11.57 11.93
C VAL A 179 -10.16 -12.86 12.15
N ASN A 180 -9.54 -14.01 11.87
CA ASN A 180 -10.11 -15.33 12.13
C ASN A 180 -9.41 -16.06 13.30
N ASN A 181 -8.18 -15.63 13.64
CA ASN A 181 -7.46 -16.09 14.81
C ASN A 181 -6.68 -14.91 15.45
N PRO A 182 -7.23 -14.24 16.46
CA PRO A 182 -6.63 -13.06 17.07
C PRO A 182 -5.34 -13.37 17.84
N VAL A 183 -5.15 -14.61 18.31
CA VAL A 183 -3.92 -15.01 19.00
C VAL A 183 -2.75 -15.07 18.01
N VAL A 184 -2.98 -15.58 16.81
CA VAL A 184 -1.97 -15.65 15.75
C VAL A 184 -1.69 -14.26 15.16
N ALA A 185 -2.73 -13.44 14.99
CA ALA A 185 -2.61 -12.07 14.47
C ALA A 185 -2.22 -11.03 15.54
N ALA A 186 -1.84 -11.48 16.75
CA ALA A 186 -1.43 -10.61 17.84
C ALA A 186 -0.14 -9.85 17.50
N ASP A 187 0.81 -10.50 16.85
CA ASP A 187 1.98 -9.85 16.25
C ASP A 187 1.75 -9.58 14.76
N TYR A 188 2.69 -8.87 14.13
CA TYR A 188 2.59 -8.61 12.69
C TYR A 188 2.62 -9.91 11.88
N VAL A 189 1.59 -10.09 11.07
CA VAL A 189 1.43 -11.16 10.09
C VAL A 189 1.44 -10.58 8.69
N PHE A 190 1.96 -11.37 7.74
CA PHE A 190 2.25 -10.90 6.40
C PHE A 190 1.60 -11.75 5.32
N GLY A 191 1.19 -11.08 4.25
CA GLY A 191 0.60 -11.70 3.06
C GLY A 191 0.60 -10.68 1.93
N GLY A 192 -0.39 -10.76 1.05
CA GLY A 192 -0.54 -9.77 0.00
C GLY A 192 -1.51 -10.16 -1.09
N ILE A 193 -1.68 -9.25 -2.05
CA ILE A 193 -2.49 -9.47 -3.25
C ILE A 193 -1.64 -9.31 -4.50
N ALA A 194 -1.95 -10.09 -5.52
CA ALA A 194 -1.35 -9.96 -6.84
C ALA A 194 -2.43 -9.87 -7.91
N TRP A 195 -2.40 -8.81 -8.71
CA TRP A 195 -3.18 -8.74 -9.95
C TRP A 195 -2.37 -9.37 -11.09
N SER A 196 -3.01 -10.22 -11.88
CA SER A 196 -2.37 -10.81 -13.07
C SER A 196 -3.37 -10.99 -14.21
N ASP A 197 -2.91 -10.64 -15.40
CA ASP A 197 -3.55 -10.88 -16.71
C ASP A 197 -2.88 -12.04 -17.47
N GLY A 198 -1.97 -12.78 -16.81
CA GLY A 198 -1.15 -13.82 -17.41
C GLY A 198 0.22 -13.34 -17.93
N LYS A 199 0.40 -12.04 -18.16
CA LYS A 199 1.68 -11.42 -18.59
C LYS A 199 2.32 -10.62 -17.45
N HIS A 200 1.54 -9.75 -16.83
CA HIS A 200 1.94 -8.88 -15.73
C HIS A 200 1.61 -9.55 -14.39
N TYR A 201 2.37 -9.15 -13.36
CA TYR A 201 2.17 -9.58 -11.98
C TYR A 201 2.42 -8.38 -11.07
N VAL A 202 1.35 -7.80 -10.57
CA VAL A 202 1.37 -6.55 -9.79
C VAL A 202 1.14 -6.91 -8.33
N TRP A 203 2.23 -6.97 -7.57
CA TRP A 203 2.24 -7.40 -6.17
C TRP A 203 2.08 -6.23 -5.21
N SER A 204 1.23 -6.41 -4.21
CA SER A 204 1.07 -5.49 -3.08
C SER A 204 1.14 -6.26 -1.76
N PRO A 205 2.17 -6.04 -0.93
CA PRO A 205 2.29 -6.72 0.35
C PRO A 205 1.26 -6.17 1.36
N ILE A 206 0.81 -7.07 2.26
CA ILE A 206 -0.03 -6.76 3.41
C ILE A 206 0.78 -7.00 4.68
N ALA A 207 0.80 -6.03 5.59
CA ALA A 207 1.24 -6.18 6.97
C ALA A 207 0.07 -5.86 7.91
N ALA A 208 -0.25 -6.78 8.80
CA ALA A 208 -1.47 -6.76 9.61
C ALA A 208 -1.18 -7.16 11.05
N THR A 209 -1.78 -6.49 12.03
CA THR A 209 -1.72 -6.89 13.45
C THR A 209 -2.95 -6.40 14.19
N THR A 210 -3.38 -7.13 15.22
CA THR A 210 -4.43 -6.66 16.14
C THR A 210 -3.90 -5.70 17.22
N LYS A 211 -2.57 -5.54 17.35
CA LYS A 211 -1.98 -4.59 18.31
C LYS A 211 -2.19 -3.14 17.84
N CYS A 212 -2.46 -2.28 18.81
CA CYS A 212 -2.37 -0.84 18.69
C CYS A 212 -1.14 -0.38 19.45
N GLU A 213 -0.18 0.21 18.74
CA GLU A 213 1.01 0.86 19.30
C GLU A 213 0.83 2.38 19.28
#